data_AF-A0AAV1ATC5-F1
#
_entry.id   AF-A0AAV1ATC5-F1
#
_cell.length_a   1.000
_cell.length_b   1.000
_cell.length_c   1.000
_cell.angle_alpha   90.00
_cell.angle_beta   90.00
_cell.angle_gamma   90.00
#
_symmetry.space_group_name_H-M   'P 1'
#
loop_
_entity.id
_entity.type
_entity.pdbx_description
1 polymer ?
#
loop_
_entity_poly.entity_id
_entity_poly.type
_entity_poly.pdbx_seq_one_letter_code
_entity_poly.pdbx_strand_id
1 'polypeptide(L)'
;MDTEGLSKICSGLGSIEEDDDRHRTGYSKGEYCLDNLKDLLRFLRRDDPETRNVFKQVCKWNVVSKDLVPIIEHYHEDRSMLLNAVKVLVFLTMPIEPGSTDIPQQLEYLWDLKSAVTNSDVATMIVSILEKPLENLELNKFTEDDWKLVSENSFQVFILA
;
A
#
# COMPACT_ATOMS: atom_id res chain seq x y z
N MET A 1 11.92 -17.23 -7.73
CA MET A 1 10.90 -16.17 -7.67
C MET A 1 10.99 -15.39 -8.98
N ASP A 2 9.89 -15.13 -9.68
CA ASP A 2 9.90 -14.31 -10.90
C ASP A 2 10.08 -12.83 -10.53
N THR A 3 11.33 -12.46 -10.26
CA THR A 3 11.73 -11.10 -9.91
C THR A 3 11.60 -10.13 -11.08
N GLU A 4 11.62 -10.65 -12.31
CA GLU A 4 11.52 -9.83 -13.53
C GLU A 4 10.08 -9.34 -13.73
N GLY A 5 9.08 -10.21 -13.54
CA GLY A 5 7.68 -9.81 -13.54
C GLY A 5 7.35 -8.76 -12.47
N LEU A 6 7.80 -8.98 -11.23
CA LEU A 6 7.56 -8.05 -10.13
C LEU A 6 8.22 -6.68 -10.37
N SER A 7 9.45 -6.64 -10.89
CA SER A 7 10.16 -5.39 -11.18
C SER A 7 9.46 -4.57 -12.26
N LYS A 8 8.95 -5.20 -13.32
CA LYS A 8 8.19 -4.53 -14.38
C LYS A 8 6.91 -3.90 -13.83
N ILE A 9 6.20 -4.62 -12.96
CA ILE A 9 4.98 -4.12 -12.30
C ILE A 9 5.29 -2.91 -11.44
N CYS A 10 6.29 -2.99 -10.55
CA CYS A 10 6.65 -1.87 -9.67
C CYS A 10 7.12 -0.64 -10.47
N SER A 11 7.93 -0.86 -11.51
CA SER A 11 8.40 0.25 -12.38
C SER A 11 7.28 0.86 -13.22
N GLY A 12 6.20 0.12 -13.45
CA GLY A 12 5.03 0.59 -14.18
C GLY A 12 4.00 1.34 -13.33
N LEU A 13 4.24 1.53 -12.03
CA LEU A 13 3.35 2.32 -11.17
C LEU A 13 3.42 3.80 -11.50
N GLY A 14 4.60 4.31 -11.82
CA GLY A 14 4.78 5.71 -12.18
C GLY A 14 6.20 6.19 -11.96
N SER A 15 6.34 7.51 -11.92
CA SER A 15 7.61 8.18 -11.72
C SER A 15 7.41 9.48 -10.97
N ILE A 16 8.40 9.80 -10.13
CA ILE A 16 8.50 11.08 -9.46
C ILE A 16 8.81 12.15 -10.52
N GLU A 17 8.06 13.24 -10.51
CA GLU A 17 8.39 14.43 -11.29
C GLU A 17 9.34 15.29 -10.46
N GLU A 18 10.46 15.66 -11.06
CA GLU A 18 11.51 16.47 -10.45
C GLU A 18 11.69 17.74 -11.27
N ASP A 19 11.96 18.87 -10.62
CA ASP A 19 12.41 20.09 -11.31
C ASP A 19 13.90 20.01 -11.70
N ASP A 20 14.38 21.06 -12.37
CA ASP A 20 15.77 21.19 -12.80
C ASP A 20 16.78 21.11 -11.64
N ASP A 21 16.35 21.43 -10.41
CA ASP A 21 17.14 21.37 -9.18
C ASP A 21 16.96 20.03 -8.42
N ARG A 22 16.27 19.05 -9.01
CA ARG A 22 15.92 17.73 -8.44
C ARG A 22 15.02 17.78 -7.21
N HIS A 23 14.25 18.84 -7.03
CA HIS A 23 13.18 18.84 -6.06
C HIS A 23 11.97 18.12 -6.63
N ARG A 24 11.35 17.28 -5.80
CA ARG A 24 10.11 16.59 -6.12
C ARG A 24 8.99 17.61 -6.33
N THR A 25 8.48 17.73 -7.54
CA THR A 25 7.39 18.64 -7.92
C THR A 25 6.05 17.94 -8.06
N GLY A 26 6.04 16.63 -8.25
CA GLY A 26 4.80 15.87 -8.37
C GLY A 26 5.01 14.37 -8.59
N TYR A 27 3.96 13.69 -9.03
CA TYR A 27 3.97 12.27 -9.38
C TYR A 27 3.12 11.98 -10.63
N SER A 28 3.77 11.41 -11.64
CA SER A 28 3.11 10.91 -12.85
C SER A 28 2.82 9.42 -12.69
N LYS A 29 1.54 9.04 -12.73
CA LYS A 29 1.17 7.62 -12.74
C LYS A 29 1.48 6.99 -14.10
N GLY A 30 1.89 5.73 -14.10
CA GLY A 30 2.07 4.96 -15.33
C GLY A 30 0.75 4.70 -16.05
N GLU A 31 0.81 4.44 -17.36
CA GLU A 31 -0.35 4.17 -18.22
C GLU A 31 -1.25 3.03 -17.66
N TYR A 32 -0.62 1.99 -17.12
CA TYR A 32 -1.30 0.81 -16.54
C TYR A 32 -1.21 0.76 -15.01
N CYS A 33 -1.07 1.91 -14.33
CA CYS A 33 -0.84 1.97 -12.88
C CYS A 33 -1.87 1.16 -12.07
N LEU A 34 -3.17 1.26 -12.38
CA LEU A 34 -4.22 0.54 -11.65
C LEU A 34 -4.08 -0.98 -11.79
N ASP A 35 -3.77 -1.47 -12.99
CA ASP A 35 -3.60 -2.89 -13.24
C ASP A 35 -2.30 -3.41 -12.63
N ASN A 36 -1.24 -2.60 -12.65
CA ASN A 36 0.01 -2.88 -11.93
C ASN A 36 -0.20 -2.96 -10.40
N LEU A 37 -1.03 -2.10 -9.80
CA LEU A 37 -1.40 -2.22 -8.38
C LEU A 37 -2.14 -3.53 -8.08
N LYS A 38 -3.09 -3.93 -8.94
CA LYS A 38 -3.82 -5.20 -8.80
C LYS A 38 -2.87 -6.40 -8.95
N ASP A 39 -1.92 -6.34 -9.87
CA ASP A 39 -0.95 -7.39 -10.07
C ASP A 39 0.04 -7.47 -8.92
N LEU A 40 0.54 -6.34 -8.42
CA LEU A 40 1.34 -6.30 -7.19
C LEU A 40 0.60 -6.93 -6.01
N LEU A 41 -0.68 -6.63 -5.84
CA LEU A 41 -1.52 -7.26 -4.82
C LEU A 41 -1.65 -8.77 -5.04
N ARG A 42 -1.73 -9.26 -6.28
CA ARG A 42 -1.74 -10.71 -6.59
C ARG A 42 -0.42 -11.36 -6.21
N PHE A 43 0.72 -10.69 -6.42
CA PHE A 43 2.03 -11.18 -5.99
C PHE A 43 2.11 -11.26 -4.46
N LEU A 44 1.69 -10.21 -3.75
CA LEU A 44 1.69 -10.18 -2.28
C LEU A 44 0.76 -11.23 -1.66
N ARG A 45 -0.41 -11.47 -2.24
CA ARG A 45 -1.37 -12.51 -1.77
C ARG A 45 -0.84 -13.93 -1.93
N ARG A 46 0.06 -14.15 -2.87
CA ARG A 46 0.69 -15.45 -3.14
C ARG A 46 2.08 -15.56 -2.53
N ASP A 47 2.54 -14.50 -1.87
CA ASP A 47 3.83 -14.51 -1.21
C ASP A 47 3.81 -15.51 -0.06
N ASP A 48 4.92 -16.19 0.13
CA ASP A 48 5.04 -17.20 1.16
C ASP A 48 5.08 -16.52 2.54
N PRO A 49 4.22 -16.92 3.49
CA PRO A 49 4.07 -16.20 4.76
C PRO A 49 5.30 -16.29 5.66
N GLU A 50 6.17 -17.30 5.49
CA GLU A 50 7.38 -17.47 6.30
C GLU A 50 8.58 -16.71 5.71
N THR A 51 8.76 -16.77 4.40
CA THR A 51 9.92 -16.17 3.72
C THR A 51 9.68 -14.73 3.29
N ARG A 52 8.43 -14.38 2.95
CA ARG A 52 7.98 -13.03 2.57
C ARG A 52 8.88 -12.38 1.53
N ASN A 53 9.28 -13.14 0.50
CA ASN A 53 10.29 -12.72 -0.47
C ASN A 53 9.78 -11.57 -1.35
N VAL A 54 8.51 -11.58 -1.75
CA VAL A 54 7.90 -10.46 -2.50
C VAL A 54 7.87 -9.22 -1.62
N PHE A 55 7.40 -9.34 -0.38
CA PHE A 55 7.39 -8.23 0.59
C PHE A 55 8.79 -7.63 0.78
N LYS A 56 9.80 -8.45 1.09
CA LYS A 56 11.19 -8.00 1.28
C LYS A 56 11.70 -7.27 0.04
N GLN A 57 11.38 -7.77 -1.16
CA GLN A 57 11.83 -7.16 -2.42
C GLN A 57 11.15 -5.81 -2.71
N VAL A 58 9.85 -5.70 -2.46
CA VAL A 58 9.09 -4.46 -2.62
C VAL A 58 9.57 -3.39 -1.64
N CYS A 59 9.84 -3.78 -0.38
CA CYS A 59 10.40 -2.88 0.62
C CYS A 59 11.81 -2.41 0.24
N LYS A 60 12.66 -3.32 -0.23
CA LYS A 60 14.01 -2.99 -0.73
C LYS A 60 14.00 -1.98 -1.87
N TRP A 61 12.98 -1.99 -2.74
CA TRP A 61 12.85 -1.00 -3.81
C TRP A 61 12.24 0.33 -3.36
N ASN A 62 11.79 0.41 -2.11
CA ASN A 62 11.14 1.57 -1.51
C ASN A 62 9.87 2.01 -2.27
N VAL A 63 9.10 1.03 -2.77
CA VAL A 63 7.87 1.27 -3.55
C VAL A 63 6.85 2.10 -2.77
N VAL A 64 6.82 1.97 -1.44
CA VAL A 64 5.87 2.73 -0.62
C VAL A 64 6.15 4.22 -0.65
N SER A 65 7.39 4.64 -0.37
CA SER A 65 7.73 6.08 -0.38
C SER A 65 7.79 6.66 -1.80
N LYS A 66 8.20 5.84 -2.77
CA LYS A 66 8.37 6.28 -4.16
C LYS A 66 7.05 6.38 -4.91
N ASP A 67 6.15 5.43 -4.70
CA ASP A 67 4.96 5.25 -5.54
C ASP A 67 3.67 5.30 -4.71
N LEU A 68 3.50 4.45 -3.67
CA LEU A 68 2.21 4.33 -2.99
C LEU A 68 1.80 5.61 -2.24
N VAL A 69 2.71 6.23 -1.50
CA VAL A 69 2.46 7.49 -0.79
C VAL A 69 2.01 8.58 -1.78
N PRO A 70 2.75 8.89 -2.85
CA PRO A 70 2.31 9.86 -3.86
C PRO A 70 1.04 9.48 -4.59
N ILE A 71 0.81 8.20 -4.90
CA ILE A 71 -0.43 7.74 -5.54
C ILE A 71 -1.62 8.11 -4.66
N ILE A 72 -1.51 7.85 -3.35
CA ILE A 72 -2.56 8.17 -2.38
C ILE A 72 -2.72 9.69 -2.27
N GLU A 73 -1.63 10.46 -2.19
CA GLU A 73 -1.68 11.92 -2.08
C GLU A 73 -2.27 12.61 -3.32
N HIS A 74 -1.86 12.21 -4.53
CA HIS A 74 -2.18 12.92 -5.76
C HIS A 74 -3.40 12.38 -6.50
N TYR A 75 -3.79 11.12 -6.24
CA TYR A 75 -4.87 10.45 -6.97
C TYR A 75 -5.99 9.92 -6.04
N HIS A 76 -6.14 10.49 -4.84
CA HIS A 76 -7.21 10.10 -3.90
C HIS A 76 -8.63 10.33 -4.44
N GLU A 77 -8.84 11.23 -5.40
CA GLU A 77 -10.15 11.43 -6.03
C GLU A 77 -10.61 10.18 -6.83
N ASP A 78 -9.67 9.41 -7.37
CA ASP A 78 -9.95 8.11 -7.99
C ASP A 78 -10.03 7.02 -6.91
N ARG A 79 -11.26 6.77 -6.45
CA ARG A 79 -11.53 5.73 -5.45
C ARG A 79 -10.97 4.36 -5.82
N SER A 80 -10.97 3.98 -7.10
CA SER A 80 -10.45 2.66 -7.50
C SER A 80 -8.94 2.61 -7.28
N MET A 81 -8.22 3.66 -7.69
CA MET A 81 -6.79 3.79 -7.48
C MET A 81 -6.43 3.78 -5.99
N LEU A 82 -7.09 4.66 -5.23
CA LEU A 82 -6.88 4.81 -3.80
C LEU A 82 -7.08 3.50 -3.05
N LEU A 83 -8.18 2.80 -3.29
CA LEU A 83 -8.47 1.53 -2.62
C LEU A 83 -7.45 0.45 -2.98
N ASN A 84 -7.00 0.36 -4.23
CA ASN A 84 -5.97 -0.62 -4.60
C ASN A 84 -4.61 -0.28 -3.99
N ALA A 85 -4.22 1.00 -3.93
CA ALA A 85 -3.00 1.43 -3.25
C ALA A 85 -3.03 1.14 -1.75
N VAL A 86 -4.15 1.43 -1.07
CA VAL A 86 -4.36 1.11 0.35
C VAL A 86 -4.35 -0.40 0.58
N LYS A 87 -4.95 -1.21 -0.30
CA LYS A 87 -4.87 -2.68 -0.22
C LYS A 87 -3.43 -3.18 -0.27
N VAL A 88 -2.61 -2.62 -1.15
CA VAL A 88 -1.18 -2.96 -1.21
C VAL A 88 -0.49 -2.60 0.11
N LEU A 89 -0.73 -1.40 0.66
CA LEU A 89 -0.20 -0.99 1.96
C LEU A 89 -0.60 -1.97 3.07
N VAL A 90 -1.87 -2.34 3.16
CA VAL A 90 -2.37 -3.30 4.17
C VAL A 90 -1.61 -4.62 4.10
N PHE A 91 -1.41 -5.17 2.89
CA PHE A 91 -0.65 -6.42 2.71
C PHE A 91 0.83 -6.27 3.08
N LEU A 92 1.45 -5.12 2.81
CA LEU A 92 2.83 -4.87 3.21
C LEU A 92 2.95 -4.73 4.73
N THR A 93 1.97 -4.13 5.41
CA THR A 93 1.98 -3.91 6.86
C THR A 93 1.45 -5.07 7.69
N MET A 94 1.16 -6.24 7.07
CA MET A 94 0.72 -7.42 7.81
C MET A 94 1.76 -7.85 8.88
N PRO A 95 1.30 -8.30 10.06
CA PRO A 95 2.18 -8.74 11.12
C PRO A 95 3.06 -9.91 10.66
N ILE A 96 4.24 -10.02 11.25
CA ILE A 96 5.18 -11.11 10.94
C ILE A 96 4.68 -12.38 11.63
N GLU A 97 4.53 -13.45 10.86
CA GLU A 97 4.16 -14.75 11.42
C GLU A 97 5.26 -15.28 12.34
N PRO A 98 4.95 -15.88 13.50
CA PRO A 98 5.95 -16.38 14.44
C PRO A 98 6.95 -17.40 13.85
N GLY A 99 6.55 -18.12 12.79
CA GLY A 99 7.39 -19.06 12.05
C GLY A 99 8.25 -18.45 10.95
N SER A 100 8.26 -17.12 10.82
CA SER A 100 8.94 -16.43 9.72
C SER A 100 10.46 -16.53 9.80
N THR A 101 11.08 -16.48 8.63
CA THR A 101 12.53 -16.38 8.46
C THR A 101 12.97 -14.91 8.40
N ASP A 102 14.17 -14.62 8.89
CA ASP A 102 14.75 -13.27 8.92
C ASP A 102 13.86 -12.21 9.59
N ILE A 103 13.18 -12.58 10.70
CA ILE A 103 12.31 -11.67 11.47
C ILE A 103 12.94 -10.28 11.71
N PRO A 104 14.23 -10.16 12.10
CA PRO A 104 14.85 -8.85 12.29
C PRO A 104 14.80 -7.95 11.06
N GLN A 105 15.11 -8.49 9.87
CA GLN A 105 15.06 -7.73 8.63
C GLN A 105 13.61 -7.37 8.25
N GLN A 106 12.67 -8.27 8.48
CA GLN A 106 11.26 -7.97 8.23
C GLN A 106 10.74 -6.84 9.15
N LEU A 107 11.18 -6.80 10.41
CA LEU A 107 10.86 -5.73 11.34
C LEU A 107 11.45 -4.38 10.89
N GLU A 108 12.70 -4.36 10.43
CA GLU A 108 13.32 -3.15 9.87
C GLU A 108 12.48 -2.59 8.72
N TYR A 109 12.07 -3.44 7.78
CA TYR A 109 11.19 -3.01 6.69
C TYR A 109 9.84 -2.49 7.20
N LEU A 110 9.21 -3.16 8.17
CA LEU A 110 7.94 -2.67 8.74
C LEU A 110 8.10 -1.31 9.44
N TRP A 111 9.23 -1.04 10.09
CA TRP A 111 9.53 0.26 10.68
C TRP A 111 9.72 1.34 9.62
N ASP A 112 10.43 1.04 8.53
CA ASP A 112 10.58 1.97 7.41
C ASP A 112 9.23 2.30 6.78
N LEU A 113 8.37 1.28 6.57
CA LEU A 113 7.01 1.45 6.09
C LEU A 113 6.17 2.32 7.03
N LYS A 114 6.24 2.04 8.35
CA LYS A 114 5.56 2.83 9.37
C LYS A 114 6.00 4.29 9.29
N SER A 115 7.31 4.54 9.24
CA SER A 115 7.86 5.89 9.13
C SER A 115 7.40 6.61 7.87
N ALA A 116 7.40 5.94 6.71
CA ALA A 116 6.94 6.53 5.45
C ALA A 116 5.47 6.94 5.51
N VAL A 117 4.61 6.09 6.08
CA VAL A 117 3.18 6.39 6.20
C VAL A 117 2.93 7.49 7.25
N THR A 118 3.58 7.46 8.41
CA THR A 118 3.35 8.45 9.48
C THR A 118 3.91 9.84 9.16
N ASN A 119 4.92 9.93 8.29
CA ASN A 119 5.52 11.20 7.87
C ASN A 119 4.83 11.82 6.64
N SER A 120 3.70 11.25 6.20
CA SER A 120 2.93 11.67 5.03
C SER A 120 1.48 11.93 5.40
N ASP A 121 0.70 12.49 4.47
CA ASP A 121 -0.73 12.71 4.67
C ASP A 121 -1.58 11.44 4.48
N VAL A 122 -0.93 10.30 4.17
CA VAL A 122 -1.59 9.01 3.92
C VAL A 122 -2.47 8.57 5.08
N ALA A 123 -2.00 8.69 6.33
CA ALA A 123 -2.81 8.28 7.48
C ALA A 123 -4.10 9.11 7.60
N THR A 124 -4.01 10.42 7.41
CA THR A 124 -5.16 11.34 7.41
C THR A 124 -6.14 11.01 6.29
N MET A 125 -5.64 10.77 5.08
CA MET A 125 -6.48 10.38 3.94
C MET A 125 -7.15 9.03 4.15
N ILE A 126 -6.45 8.03 4.69
CA ILE A 126 -7.03 6.74 5.05
C ILE A 126 -8.19 6.94 6.02
N VAL A 127 -7.99 7.70 7.10
CA VAL A 127 -9.06 7.98 8.09
C VAL A 127 -10.27 8.64 7.43
N SER A 128 -10.08 9.60 6.53
CA SER A 128 -11.17 10.27 5.82
C SER A 128 -12.01 9.32 4.96
N ILE A 129 -11.40 8.33 4.29
CA ILE A 129 -12.14 7.33 3.50
C ILE A 129 -13.02 6.46 4.41
N LEU A 130 -12.59 6.24 5.64
CA LEU A 130 -13.21 5.33 6.58
C LEU A 130 -14.29 5.98 7.43
N GLU A 131 -14.36 7.31 7.44
CA GLU A 131 -15.39 8.08 8.13
C GLU A 131 -16.80 7.58 7.75
N LYS A 132 -17.10 7.48 6.46
CA LYS A 132 -18.43 7.06 5.97
C LYS A 132 -18.78 5.61 6.31
N PRO A 133 -17.91 4.62 6.07
CA PRO A 133 -18.15 3.26 6.54
C PRO A 133 -18.37 3.20 8.06
N LEU A 134 -17.54 3.87 8.86
CA LEU A 134 -17.65 3.84 10.32
C LEU A 134 -18.97 4.47 10.81
N GLU A 135 -19.39 5.61 10.24
CA GLU A 135 -20.72 6.19 10.50
C GLU A 135 -21.85 5.21 10.18
N ASN A 136 -21.78 4.53 9.03
CA ASN A 136 -22.79 3.55 8.64
C ASN A 136 -22.82 2.33 9.57
N LEU A 137 -21.68 1.98 10.18
CA LEU A 137 -21.57 0.87 11.13
C LEU A 137 -22.32 1.20 12.42
N GLU A 138 -22.10 2.39 12.96
CA GLU A 138 -22.76 2.87 14.17
C GLU A 138 -24.28 3.00 13.99
N LEU A 139 -24.73 3.34 12.78
CA LEU A 139 -26.14 3.53 12.44
C LEU A 139 -26.88 2.23 12.04
N ASN A 140 -26.23 1.06 12.07
CA ASN A 140 -26.75 -0.21 11.54
C ASN A 140 -27.25 -0.10 10.08
N LYS A 141 -26.65 0.80 9.28
CA LYS A 141 -26.94 1.00 7.85
C LYS A 141 -25.82 0.50 6.95
N PHE A 142 -24.97 -0.37 7.50
CA PHE A 142 -23.77 -0.88 6.85
C PHE A 142 -24.12 -1.60 5.54
N THR A 143 -23.67 -1.03 4.42
CA THR A 143 -23.99 -1.52 3.08
C THR A 143 -23.04 -2.65 2.66
N GLU A 144 -23.38 -3.37 1.59
CA GLU A 144 -22.50 -4.42 1.04
C GLU A 144 -21.15 -3.85 0.57
N ASP A 145 -21.13 -2.59 0.11
CA ASP A 145 -19.90 -1.90 -0.28
C ASP A 145 -19.06 -1.52 0.95
N ASP A 146 -19.70 -1.13 2.06
CA ASP A 146 -19.00 -0.92 3.34
C ASP A 146 -18.43 -2.24 3.88
N TRP A 147 -19.16 -3.34 3.72
CA TRP A 147 -18.67 -4.69 4.04
C TRP A 147 -17.48 -5.09 3.18
N LYS A 148 -17.49 -4.82 1.88
CA LYS A 148 -16.33 -5.09 1.01
C LYS A 148 -15.13 -4.24 1.42
N LEU A 149 -15.35 -2.98 1.78
CA LEU A 149 -14.28 -2.11 2.30
C LEU A 149 -13.70 -2.65 3.61
N VAL A 150 -14.51 -3.12 4.56
CA VAL A 150 -13.98 -3.60 5.85
C VAL A 150 -13.45 -5.04 5.81
N SER A 151 -14.01 -5.91 4.97
CA SER A 151 -13.60 -7.32 4.84
C SER A 151 -12.38 -7.51 3.92
N GLU A 152 -12.35 -6.85 2.75
CA GLU A 152 -11.21 -6.96 1.82
C GLU A 152 -10.01 -6.11 2.26
N ASN A 153 -10.24 -5.06 3.05
CA ASN A 153 -9.18 -4.29 3.73
C ASN A 153 -9.14 -4.70 5.20
N SER A 154 -9.05 -6.00 5.50
CA SER A 154 -8.96 -6.53 6.87
C SER A 154 -8.21 -5.54 7.74
N PHE A 155 -9.00 -4.85 8.56
CA PHE A 155 -8.64 -3.60 9.22
C PHE A 155 -7.74 -3.88 10.41
N GLN A 156 -6.67 -4.63 10.21
CA GLN A 156 -5.47 -4.51 11.01
C GLN A 156 -4.75 -3.25 10.54
N VAL A 157 -5.39 -2.10 10.79
CA VAL A 157 -4.72 -0.80 10.81
C VAL A 157 -3.78 -0.83 12.02
N PHE A 158 -2.66 -1.52 11.84
CA PHE A 158 -1.47 -1.39 12.69
C PHE A 158 -0.67 -0.12 12.33
N ILE A 159 -1.23 0.75 11.48
CA ILE A 159 -0.63 2.04 11.13
C ILE A 159 -0.68 3.01 12.33
N LEU A 160 -1.48 2.74 13.38
CA LEU A 160 -1.65 3.65 14.53
C LEU A 160 -1.33 3.05 15.92
N ALA A 161 -0.68 1.88 15.99
CA ALA A 161 -0.13 1.35 17.25
C ALA A 161 1.41 1.33 17.21
#